data_AF-A0A7Z7BY25-F1
#
_entry.id   AF-A0A7Z7BY25-F1
#
_cell.length_a   1.000
_cell.length_b   1.000
_cell.length_c   1.000
_cell.angle_alpha   90.00
_cell.angle_beta   90.00
_cell.angle_gamma   90.00
#
_symmetry.space_group_name_H-M   'P 1'
#
loop_
_entity.id
_entity.type
_entity.pdbx_description
1 polymer ?
#
loop_
_entity_poly.entity_id
_entity_poly.type
_entity_poly.pdbx_seq_one_letter_code
_entity_poly.pdbx_strand_id
1 'polypeptide(L)'
;MHPTVTDLWQQFPPVSSPQQGDIIRYTYGHVGVVVAVNADGTPQTVEGNTGSDNFNLSYVKHRMAPWTYPVVYSRPSYPLIGSSPVTGGSSIQQYLAPTALVLSSGVIALYSIRRDGNLWGTNQQSVGGSFSTWTPIGSTPGNLVGRPAIVQLPSGAIAAYARTSTGTIVGCSQATVGGSFGPWVLLGSSGGVAGDPAALVLRNGTIAIYVTTGAGGLSGICQTSVGGSFGTWTAIGGPSSTLYGRPAAIQTPGGAIVVYASGTDGYVYGAGQSAAGGAFGNWSVMGAAGGGIASEPTATYQNGLISLFALTTSNTIARVSQQSVGGAFPTWESLGTPGPGANQGAPSATVLQSGQAVVYAHGADSRIYGTTLTSGQASGWTAIGTNGGGVAASPASLQTPSGLITVYSISDAGTIVGSSQTSVGGGFGTWISI
;
A
#
# COMPACT_ATOMS: atom_id res chain seq x y z
N MET A 1 -9.04 -42.72 5.99
CA MET A 1 -10.09 -42.72 4.96
C MET A 1 -10.56 -41.28 4.81
N HIS A 2 -10.10 -40.60 3.77
CA HIS A 2 -10.53 -39.24 3.43
C HIS A 2 -11.79 -39.34 2.56
N PRO A 3 -12.85 -38.55 2.80
CA PRO A 3 -13.97 -38.49 1.87
C PRO A 3 -13.50 -37.78 0.59
N THR A 4 -13.60 -38.49 -0.53
CA THR A 4 -13.45 -37.97 -1.89
C THR A 4 -14.61 -37.01 -2.19
N VAL A 5 -14.30 -35.76 -2.52
CA VAL A 5 -15.28 -34.81 -3.06
C VAL A 5 -15.52 -35.17 -4.53
N THR A 6 -16.33 -36.20 -4.74
CA THR A 6 -16.97 -36.48 -6.02
C THR A 6 -18.20 -35.59 -6.18
N ASP A 7 -18.24 -34.87 -7.30
CA ASP A 7 -19.40 -34.30 -8.00
C ASP A 7 -20.48 -33.56 -7.19
N LEU A 8 -20.37 -32.24 -7.18
CA LEU A 8 -21.51 -31.31 -7.07
C LEU A 8 -21.57 -30.38 -8.28
N TRP A 9 -21.63 -30.89 -9.50
CA TRP A 9 -21.99 -30.08 -10.68
C TRP A 9 -22.83 -30.88 -11.66
N GLN A 10 -24.13 -30.59 -11.70
CA GLN A 10 -25.12 -31.23 -12.59
C GLN A 10 -24.77 -31.00 -14.08
N GLN A 11 -24.91 -32.06 -14.89
CA GLN A 11 -24.75 -32.04 -16.35
C GLN A 11 -25.88 -31.22 -17.02
N PHE A 12 -25.50 -30.23 -17.84
CA PHE A 12 -26.43 -29.51 -18.74
C PHE A 12 -26.03 -29.73 -20.21
N PRO A 13 -26.99 -29.75 -21.16
CA PRO A 13 -26.76 -30.10 -22.57
C PRO A 13 -25.97 -29.03 -23.35
N PRO A 14 -25.34 -29.38 -24.50
CA PRO A 14 -24.44 -28.49 -25.23
C PRO A 14 -25.23 -27.47 -26.05
N VAL A 15 -25.00 -26.16 -25.84
CA VAL A 15 -25.66 -25.12 -26.65
C VAL A 15 -24.72 -23.94 -26.99
N SER A 16 -24.72 -23.61 -28.29
CA SER A 16 -24.33 -22.37 -29.00
C SER A 16 -22.86 -21.97 -29.14
N SER A 17 -22.57 -21.35 -30.30
CA SER A 17 -21.28 -20.75 -30.68
C SER A 17 -20.80 -19.76 -29.62
N PRO A 18 -19.50 -19.74 -29.29
CA PRO A 18 -18.96 -18.88 -28.22
C PRO A 18 -19.16 -17.39 -28.53
N GLN A 19 -19.35 -16.58 -27.49
CA GLN A 19 -19.46 -15.11 -27.57
C GLN A 19 -18.39 -14.43 -26.72
N GLN A 20 -18.04 -13.20 -27.10
CA GLN A 20 -17.15 -12.36 -26.29
C GLN A 20 -17.72 -12.19 -24.87
N GLY A 21 -16.90 -12.44 -23.85
CA GLY A 21 -17.28 -12.41 -22.43
C GLY A 21 -17.68 -13.77 -21.84
N ASP A 22 -17.83 -14.81 -22.65
CA ASP A 22 -18.09 -16.17 -22.15
C ASP A 22 -16.87 -16.72 -21.40
N ILE A 23 -17.13 -17.49 -20.33
CA ILE A 23 -16.11 -18.33 -19.67
C ILE A 23 -16.18 -19.73 -20.26
N ILE A 24 -15.07 -20.22 -20.78
CA ILE A 24 -14.97 -21.54 -21.40
C ILE A 24 -13.97 -22.43 -20.67
N ARG A 25 -14.34 -23.69 -20.44
CA ARG A 25 -13.45 -24.73 -19.89
C ARG A 25 -13.01 -25.69 -20.99
N TYR A 26 -11.71 -25.85 -21.16
CA TYR A 26 -11.09 -26.81 -22.06
C TYR A 26 -11.00 -28.19 -21.41
N THR A 27 -10.84 -29.23 -22.24
CA THR A 27 -10.89 -30.65 -21.87
C THR A 27 -9.97 -31.05 -20.69
N TYR A 28 -8.85 -30.35 -20.49
CA TYR A 28 -7.87 -30.64 -19.43
C TYR A 28 -7.96 -29.71 -18.21
N GLY A 29 -9.09 -29.03 -18.03
CA GLY A 29 -9.34 -28.20 -16.85
C GLY A 29 -8.88 -26.75 -16.96
N HIS A 30 -8.32 -26.34 -18.10
CA HIS A 30 -8.02 -24.94 -18.37
C HIS A 30 -9.32 -24.15 -18.52
N VAL A 31 -9.33 -22.93 -18.01
CA VAL A 31 -10.46 -22.00 -18.12
C VAL A 31 -9.97 -20.73 -18.78
N GLY A 32 -10.65 -20.25 -19.81
CA GLY A 32 -10.32 -19.00 -20.50
C GLY A 32 -11.54 -18.10 -20.61
N VAL A 33 -11.30 -16.78 -20.70
CA VAL A 33 -12.35 -15.80 -20.99
C VAL A 33 -12.27 -15.45 -22.48
N VAL A 34 -13.38 -15.57 -23.19
CA VAL A 34 -13.45 -15.24 -24.62
C VAL A 34 -13.35 -13.74 -24.80
N VAL A 35 -12.28 -13.27 -25.46
CA VAL A 35 -12.05 -11.86 -25.75
C VAL A 35 -12.44 -11.47 -27.18
N ALA A 36 -12.52 -12.44 -28.09
CA ALA A 36 -13.04 -12.28 -29.43
C ALA A 36 -13.45 -13.66 -29.98
N VAL A 37 -14.19 -13.68 -31.09
CA VAL A 37 -14.53 -14.92 -31.81
C VAL A 37 -14.04 -14.73 -33.24
N ASN A 38 -13.19 -15.65 -33.71
CA ASN A 38 -12.64 -15.63 -35.05
C ASN A 38 -13.76 -15.84 -36.08
N ALA A 39 -13.49 -15.45 -37.33
CA ALA A 39 -14.44 -15.60 -38.43
C ALA A 39 -14.87 -17.06 -38.71
N ASP A 40 -14.07 -18.04 -38.26
CA ASP A 40 -14.36 -19.47 -38.34
C ASP A 40 -15.18 -20.02 -37.14
N GLY A 41 -15.61 -19.15 -36.22
CA GLY A 41 -16.39 -19.50 -35.04
C GLY A 41 -15.57 -20.00 -33.85
N THR A 42 -14.24 -20.00 -33.94
CA THR A 42 -13.36 -20.37 -32.82
C THR A 42 -13.16 -19.19 -31.85
N PRO A 43 -13.18 -19.42 -30.53
CA PRO A 43 -12.98 -18.34 -29.56
C PRO A 43 -11.49 -17.99 -29.42
N GLN A 44 -11.17 -16.70 -29.41
CA GLN A 44 -9.90 -16.19 -28.88
C GLN A 44 -10.07 -15.90 -27.39
N THR A 45 -9.14 -16.35 -26.56
CA THR A 45 -9.20 -16.16 -25.09
C THR A 45 -7.96 -15.48 -24.52
N VAL A 46 -8.14 -14.67 -23.46
CA VAL A 46 -7.04 -14.17 -22.62
C VAL A 46 -6.92 -15.01 -21.35
N GLU A 47 -5.69 -15.41 -21.03
CA GLU A 47 -5.22 -15.95 -19.73
C GLU A 47 -6.12 -17.02 -19.10
N GLY A 48 -5.88 -18.29 -19.49
CA GLY A 48 -6.11 -19.44 -18.63
C GLY A 48 -4.79 -19.90 -18.02
N ASN A 49 -4.81 -20.54 -16.85
CA ASN A 49 -3.62 -21.06 -16.15
C ASN A 49 -2.62 -21.71 -17.14
N THR A 50 -1.55 -21.01 -17.50
CA THR A 50 -0.50 -21.48 -18.41
C THR A 50 0.54 -22.20 -17.58
N GLY A 51 0.36 -23.52 -17.43
CA GLY A 51 1.52 -24.39 -17.44
C GLY A 51 2.22 -24.17 -18.78
N SER A 52 3.54 -23.97 -18.75
CA SER A 52 4.37 -24.03 -19.95
C SER A 52 4.10 -25.36 -20.64
N ASP A 53 3.36 -25.38 -21.74
CA ASP A 53 3.52 -26.31 -22.86
C ASP A 53 2.50 -26.02 -23.98
N ASN A 54 3.00 -26.00 -25.21
CA ASN A 54 2.23 -25.81 -26.44
C ASN A 54 1.32 -27.02 -26.72
N PHE A 55 0.00 -26.89 -26.52
CA PHE A 55 -0.95 -27.85 -27.10
C PHE A 55 -2.19 -27.17 -27.71
N ASN A 56 -2.29 -27.28 -29.03
CA ASN A 56 -3.53 -27.07 -29.80
C ASN A 56 -4.62 -28.01 -29.28
N LEU A 57 -5.75 -27.53 -28.75
CA LEU A 57 -7.01 -28.31 -28.78
C LEU A 57 -8.27 -27.42 -28.73
N SER A 58 -8.94 -27.35 -29.86
CA SER A 58 -10.34 -27.01 -30.08
C SER A 58 -11.23 -27.97 -29.27
N TYR A 59 -12.07 -27.47 -28.36
CA TYR A 59 -13.40 -27.97 -27.96
C TYR A 59 -13.80 -27.32 -26.63
N VAL A 60 -14.82 -26.46 -26.68
CA VAL A 60 -15.44 -25.80 -25.51
C VAL A 60 -16.35 -26.82 -24.81
N LYS A 61 -16.13 -27.10 -23.52
CA LYS A 61 -16.95 -28.07 -22.79
C LYS A 61 -18.20 -27.46 -22.13
N HIS A 62 -18.13 -26.21 -21.65
CA HIS A 62 -19.26 -25.52 -20.99
C HIS A 62 -19.18 -23.99 -21.13
N ARG A 63 -20.34 -23.32 -21.10
CA ARG A 63 -20.54 -21.86 -21.06
C ARG A 63 -21.25 -21.46 -19.76
N MET A 64 -20.90 -20.33 -19.16
CA MET A 64 -21.68 -19.69 -18.11
C MET A 64 -22.01 -18.24 -18.52
N ALA A 65 -23.30 -17.90 -18.56
CA ALA A 65 -23.74 -16.53 -18.83
C ALA A 65 -23.52 -15.64 -17.59
N PRO A 66 -23.26 -14.33 -17.74
CA PRO A 66 -22.61 -13.52 -16.69
C PRO A 66 -23.46 -13.21 -15.46
N TRP A 67 -24.74 -13.61 -15.42
CA TRP A 67 -25.73 -13.01 -14.51
C TRP A 67 -26.61 -14.00 -13.75
N THR A 68 -26.14 -15.21 -13.42
CA THR A 68 -27.06 -16.11 -12.70
C THR A 68 -26.52 -16.85 -11.48
N TYR A 69 -25.20 -16.99 -11.25
CA TYR A 69 -24.72 -17.56 -9.98
C TYR A 69 -23.33 -17.02 -9.56
N PRO A 70 -23.10 -16.73 -8.26
CA PRO A 70 -21.78 -16.42 -7.75
C PRO A 70 -20.93 -17.70 -7.75
N VAL A 71 -19.94 -17.77 -8.64
CA VAL A 71 -18.90 -18.81 -8.61
C VAL A 71 -17.74 -18.27 -7.76
N VAL A 72 -17.46 -18.92 -6.65
CA VAL A 72 -16.28 -18.64 -5.82
C VAL A 72 -15.08 -19.32 -6.45
N TYR A 73 -14.14 -18.55 -7.00
CA TYR A 73 -12.77 -19.01 -7.25
C TYR A 73 -11.79 -18.11 -6.48
N SER A 74 -10.89 -18.74 -5.73
CA SER A 74 -9.65 -18.12 -5.28
C SER A 74 -8.61 -18.20 -6.42
N ARG A 75 -8.06 -17.05 -6.81
CA ARG A 75 -6.88 -17.00 -7.70
C ARG A 75 -5.61 -17.15 -6.86
N PRO A 76 -4.56 -17.83 -7.37
CA PRO A 76 -3.20 -17.64 -6.86
C PRO A 76 -2.80 -16.19 -7.16
N SER A 77 -2.40 -15.47 -6.12
CA SER A 77 -1.95 -14.07 -6.21
C SER A 77 -0.60 -14.00 -6.93
N TYR A 78 -0.55 -13.37 -8.11
CA TYR A 78 0.68 -12.80 -8.66
C TYR A 78 0.47 -11.30 -8.93
N PRO A 79 1.50 -10.44 -8.73
CA PRO A 79 1.37 -9.00 -8.84
C PRO A 79 1.20 -8.55 -10.29
N LEU A 80 0.25 -7.65 -10.54
CA LEU A 80 0.05 -7.02 -11.85
C LEU A 80 1.27 -6.14 -12.21
N ILE A 81 1.92 -6.47 -13.33
CA ILE A 81 2.84 -5.59 -14.06
C ILE A 81 2.04 -4.95 -15.19
N GLY A 82 2.12 -3.62 -15.33
CA GLY A 82 1.75 -2.90 -16.54
C GLY A 82 0.34 -2.28 -16.53
N SER A 83 0.29 -0.95 -16.50
CA SER A 83 -0.91 -0.13 -16.68
C SER A 83 -1.33 -0.05 -18.15
N SER A 84 -2.60 -0.37 -18.42
CA SER A 84 -3.37 0.19 -19.55
C SER A 84 -4.84 0.36 -19.11
N PRO A 85 -5.60 1.36 -19.58
CA PRO A 85 -6.85 1.77 -18.95
C PRO A 85 -7.97 0.82 -19.35
N VAL A 86 -8.39 -0.07 -18.43
CA VAL A 86 -9.61 -0.86 -18.65
C VAL A 86 -10.79 -0.04 -18.15
N THR A 87 -11.55 0.48 -19.12
CA THR A 87 -12.88 1.03 -18.93
C THR A 87 -13.84 -0.12 -18.61
N GLY A 88 -14.58 0.01 -17.50
CA GLY A 88 -15.81 -0.75 -17.24
C GLY A 88 -15.64 -2.24 -16.93
N GLY A 89 -15.45 -2.57 -15.66
CA GLY A 89 -15.59 -3.92 -15.13
C GLY A 89 -15.43 -3.90 -13.60
N SER A 90 -16.38 -4.48 -12.86
CA SER A 90 -16.52 -4.40 -11.41
C SER A 90 -15.18 -4.47 -10.66
N SER A 91 -14.84 -3.38 -9.97
CA SER A 91 -13.58 -3.20 -9.24
C SER A 91 -13.40 -4.27 -8.16
N ILE A 92 -12.33 -5.06 -8.27
CA ILE A 92 -11.74 -5.76 -7.13
C ILE A 92 -11.40 -4.71 -6.05
N GLN A 93 -11.97 -4.88 -4.86
CA GLN A 93 -11.78 -3.96 -3.74
C GLN A 93 -10.32 -3.94 -3.28
N GLN A 94 -9.53 -2.95 -3.69
CA GLN A 94 -8.26 -2.69 -3.04
C GLN A 94 -8.55 -1.89 -1.77
N TYR A 95 -8.73 -2.61 -0.65
CA TYR A 95 -8.82 -1.97 0.66
C TYR A 95 -7.43 -1.48 1.07
N LEU A 96 -7.29 -0.18 1.28
CA LEU A 96 -6.06 0.44 1.74
C LEU A 96 -6.30 1.02 3.13
N ALA A 97 -5.49 0.61 4.12
CA ALA A 97 -5.61 1.14 5.47
C ALA A 97 -5.58 2.67 5.52
N PRO A 98 -6.21 3.27 6.55
CA PRO A 98 -6.18 4.71 6.71
C PRO A 98 -4.74 5.20 6.89
N THR A 99 -4.50 6.44 6.49
CA THR A 99 -3.34 7.19 6.96
C THR A 99 -3.64 7.70 8.37
N ALA A 100 -2.84 7.28 9.33
CA ALA A 100 -2.98 7.63 10.73
C ALA A 100 -1.88 8.61 11.16
N LEU A 101 -2.25 9.61 11.97
CA LEU A 101 -1.34 10.64 12.47
C LEU A 101 -1.62 10.91 13.95
N VAL A 102 -0.55 10.99 14.74
CA VAL A 102 -0.64 11.61 16.08
C VAL A 102 -0.43 13.10 15.90
N LEU A 103 -1.45 13.89 16.23
CA LEU A 103 -1.36 15.34 16.18
C LEU A 103 -0.51 15.85 17.36
N SER A 104 0.02 17.07 17.23
CA SER A 104 0.72 17.78 18.31
C SER A 104 -0.09 17.92 19.61
N SER A 105 -1.42 17.88 19.53
CA SER A 105 -2.31 17.84 20.70
C SER A 105 -2.38 16.46 21.38
N GLY A 106 -1.76 15.44 20.81
CA GLY A 106 -1.74 14.06 21.28
C GLY A 106 -2.92 13.21 20.85
N VAL A 107 -3.93 13.80 20.20
CA VAL A 107 -5.05 13.05 19.62
C VAL A 107 -4.64 12.38 18.32
N ILE A 108 -5.29 11.28 17.99
CA ILE A 108 -5.10 10.59 16.71
C ILE A 108 -6.10 11.11 15.68
N ALA A 109 -5.62 11.35 14.47
CA ALA A 109 -6.44 11.62 13.29
C ALA A 109 -6.24 10.53 12.24
N LEU A 110 -7.33 10.12 11.59
CA LEU A 110 -7.36 9.11 10.54
C LEU A 110 -7.93 9.70 9.26
N TYR A 111 -7.34 9.34 8.14
CA TYR A 111 -7.75 9.79 6.82
C TYR A 111 -7.77 8.63 5.83
N SER A 112 -8.80 8.57 5.00
CA SER A 112 -8.94 7.50 3.99
C SER A 112 -9.66 8.02 2.76
N ILE A 113 -9.15 7.66 1.58
CA ILE A 113 -9.86 7.86 0.32
C ILE A 113 -10.86 6.73 0.19
N ARG A 114 -12.15 7.08 0.07
CA ARG A 114 -13.24 6.11 0.01
C ARG A 114 -13.65 5.80 -1.43
N ARG A 115 -14.58 4.85 -1.58
CA ARG A 115 -15.10 4.40 -2.89
C ARG A 115 -15.77 5.50 -3.70
N ASP A 116 -16.22 6.56 -3.04
CA ASP A 116 -16.78 7.75 -3.68
C ASP A 116 -15.71 8.65 -4.33
N GLY A 117 -14.42 8.27 -4.26
CA GLY A 117 -13.32 9.04 -4.81
C GLY A 117 -13.01 10.30 -4.03
N ASN A 118 -13.45 10.39 -2.77
CA ASN A 118 -13.21 11.55 -1.90
C ASN A 118 -12.35 11.16 -0.69
N LEU A 119 -11.61 12.14 -0.17
CA LEU A 119 -10.89 11.99 1.09
C LEU A 119 -11.86 12.22 2.25
N TRP A 120 -11.90 11.29 3.18
CA TRP A 120 -12.63 11.40 4.43
C TRP A 120 -11.66 11.41 5.60
N GLY A 121 -11.99 12.17 6.65
CA GLY A 121 -11.20 12.26 7.87
C GLY A 121 -12.04 12.15 9.14
N THR A 122 -11.42 11.67 10.20
CA THR A 122 -11.92 11.72 11.57
C THR A 122 -10.76 11.92 12.54
N ASN A 123 -11.05 12.37 13.75
CA ASN A 123 -10.08 12.50 14.83
C ASN A 123 -10.72 12.19 16.18
N GLN A 124 -9.90 11.79 17.14
CA GLN A 124 -10.37 11.65 18.53
C GLN A 124 -10.83 12.99 19.08
N GLN A 125 -11.90 12.98 19.89
CA GLN A 125 -12.43 14.16 20.57
C GLN A 125 -11.53 14.62 21.73
N SER A 126 -10.79 13.69 22.31
CA SER A 126 -9.78 13.91 23.34
C SER A 126 -8.72 12.80 23.25
N VAL A 127 -7.58 12.98 23.90
CA VAL A 127 -6.50 11.97 23.89
C VAL A 127 -7.02 10.66 24.47
N GLY A 128 -6.98 9.59 23.68
CA GLY A 128 -7.50 8.27 24.07
C GLY A 128 -9.04 8.14 24.06
N GLY A 129 -9.76 9.21 23.69
CA GLY A 129 -11.21 9.21 23.57
C GLY A 129 -11.74 8.64 22.26
N SER A 130 -13.08 8.67 22.12
CA SER A 130 -13.79 8.26 20.92
C SER A 130 -13.45 9.15 19.72
N PHE A 131 -13.57 8.57 18.53
CA PHE A 131 -13.48 9.31 17.27
C PHE A 131 -14.75 10.12 17.01
N SER A 132 -14.58 11.26 16.36
CA SER A 132 -15.67 12.03 15.78
C SER A 132 -16.30 11.30 14.59
N THR A 133 -17.43 11.79 14.11
CA THR A 133 -17.98 11.29 12.84
C THR A 133 -17.01 11.57 11.70
N TRP A 134 -16.94 10.64 10.76
CA TRP A 134 -16.19 10.85 9.53
C TRP A 134 -16.81 11.98 8.71
N THR A 135 -15.96 12.90 8.24
CA THR A 135 -16.36 14.03 7.41
C THR A 135 -15.53 14.08 6.13
N PRO A 136 -16.11 14.52 5.00
CA PRO A 136 -15.34 14.75 3.78
C PRO A 136 -14.33 15.89 3.99
N ILE A 137 -13.15 15.76 3.39
CA ILE A 137 -12.03 16.69 3.52
C ILE A 137 -11.88 17.50 2.23
N GLY A 138 -11.93 18.83 2.37
CA GLY A 138 -11.90 19.76 1.24
C GLY A 138 -13.18 19.67 0.41
N SER A 139 -13.08 19.99 -0.88
CA SER A 139 -14.15 19.65 -1.83
C SER A 139 -14.22 18.14 -2.09
N THR A 140 -15.29 17.68 -2.73
CA THR A 140 -15.51 16.27 -3.10
C THR A 140 -15.28 16.05 -4.61
N PRO A 141 -14.03 15.92 -5.08
CA PRO A 141 -13.73 15.85 -6.51
C PRO A 141 -14.15 14.52 -7.17
N GLY A 142 -14.45 13.48 -6.37
CA GLY A 142 -14.97 12.20 -6.87
C GLY A 142 -13.98 11.35 -7.66
N ASN A 143 -12.69 11.71 -7.66
CA ASN A 143 -11.67 11.07 -8.51
C ASN A 143 -10.35 10.80 -7.79
N LEU A 144 -10.27 10.94 -6.46
CA LEU A 144 -9.08 10.58 -5.70
C LEU A 144 -8.94 9.07 -5.59
N VAL A 145 -7.72 8.57 -5.62
CA VAL A 145 -7.40 7.13 -5.58
C VAL A 145 -6.15 6.87 -4.71
N GLY A 146 -6.01 5.63 -4.25
CA GLY A 146 -4.83 5.18 -3.50
C GLY A 146 -4.83 5.63 -2.03
N ARG A 147 -3.66 5.58 -1.38
CA ARG A 147 -3.46 6.17 -0.04
C ARG A 147 -3.17 7.67 -0.15
N PRO A 148 -3.82 8.51 0.67
CA PRO A 148 -3.43 9.91 0.78
C PRO A 148 -2.10 10.06 1.53
N ALA A 149 -1.36 11.14 1.29
CA ALA A 149 -0.29 11.60 2.17
C ALA A 149 -0.80 12.75 3.03
N ILE A 150 -0.76 12.57 4.34
CA ILE A 150 -1.23 13.56 5.32
C ILE A 150 -0.07 14.01 6.18
N VAL A 151 0.08 15.32 6.36
CA VAL A 151 1.11 15.91 7.21
C VAL A 151 0.53 16.99 8.11
N GLN A 152 1.07 17.12 9.32
CA GLN A 152 0.83 18.27 10.18
C GLN A 152 1.93 19.30 9.97
N LEU A 153 1.52 20.52 9.61
CA LEU A 153 2.40 21.66 9.40
C LEU A 153 2.96 22.16 10.75
N PRO A 154 4.08 22.92 10.75
CA PRO A 154 4.61 23.53 11.98
C PRO A 154 3.59 24.43 12.71
N SER A 155 2.62 25.00 11.98
CA SER A 155 1.52 25.77 12.54
C SER A 155 0.48 24.93 13.30
N GLY A 156 0.53 23.60 13.17
CA GLY A 156 -0.46 22.65 13.70
C GLY A 156 -1.59 22.32 12.72
N ALA A 157 -1.72 23.05 11.61
CA ALA A 157 -2.70 22.80 10.57
C ALA A 157 -2.36 21.52 9.77
N ILE A 158 -3.36 20.90 9.17
CA ILE A 158 -3.19 19.69 8.36
C ILE A 158 -3.13 20.04 6.88
N ALA A 159 -2.21 19.40 6.16
CA ALA A 159 -2.19 19.37 4.70
C ALA A 159 -2.35 17.93 4.20
N ALA A 160 -3.13 17.76 3.15
CA ALA A 160 -3.45 16.49 2.52
C ALA A 160 -3.08 16.51 1.05
N TYR A 161 -2.53 15.40 0.57
CA TYR A 161 -2.15 15.20 -0.82
C TYR A 161 -2.66 13.85 -1.30
N ALA A 162 -3.21 13.81 -2.51
CA ALA A 162 -3.81 12.62 -3.08
C ALA A 162 -3.51 12.52 -4.56
N ARG A 163 -3.44 11.28 -5.04
CA ARG A 163 -3.39 10.99 -6.47
C ARG A 163 -4.81 10.98 -7.03
N THR A 164 -4.97 11.49 -8.24
CA THR A 164 -6.22 11.39 -9.00
C THR A 164 -6.21 10.15 -9.90
N SER A 165 -7.38 9.67 -10.31
CA SER A 165 -7.53 8.59 -11.30
C SER A 165 -6.91 8.93 -12.66
N THR A 166 -6.65 10.21 -12.93
CA THR A 166 -5.96 10.70 -14.14
C THR A 166 -4.43 10.74 -14.03
N GLY A 167 -3.86 10.28 -12.90
CA GLY A 167 -2.41 10.21 -12.72
C GLY A 167 -1.77 11.58 -12.46
N THR A 168 -2.44 12.42 -11.66
CA THR A 168 -1.91 13.72 -11.18
C THR A 168 -1.94 13.76 -9.66
N ILE A 169 -1.21 14.70 -9.04
CA ILE A 169 -1.31 14.97 -7.59
C ILE A 169 -2.08 16.26 -7.35
N VAL A 170 -3.07 16.18 -6.46
CA VAL A 170 -3.78 17.34 -5.91
C VAL A 170 -3.52 17.45 -4.42
N GLY A 171 -3.65 18.67 -3.88
CA GLY A 171 -3.47 18.94 -2.46
C GLY A 171 -4.43 19.99 -1.94
N CYS A 172 -4.72 19.91 -0.65
CA CYS A 172 -5.47 20.91 0.09
C CYS A 172 -4.91 21.02 1.51
N SER A 173 -5.21 22.11 2.21
CA SER A 173 -4.78 22.32 3.59
C SER A 173 -5.81 23.10 4.37
N GLN A 174 -5.74 23.02 5.69
CA GLN A 174 -6.49 23.90 6.58
C GLN A 174 -5.88 25.31 6.57
N ALA A 175 -6.72 26.34 6.56
CA ALA A 175 -6.27 27.73 6.70
C ALA A 175 -5.83 28.05 8.14
N THR A 176 -6.48 27.43 9.13
CA THR A 176 -6.19 27.53 10.56
C THR A 176 -6.27 26.15 11.20
N VAL A 177 -5.63 25.95 12.35
CA VAL A 177 -5.67 24.68 13.08
C VAL A 177 -7.13 24.31 13.40
N GLY A 178 -7.55 23.11 13.00
CA GLY A 178 -8.93 22.64 13.21
C GLY A 178 -9.98 23.31 12.30
N GLY A 179 -9.58 24.23 11.42
CA GLY A 179 -10.45 24.89 10.47
C GLY A 179 -10.83 24.01 9.27
N SER A 180 -11.68 24.55 8.40
CA SER A 180 -12.03 23.90 7.13
C SER A 180 -10.82 23.80 6.21
N PHE A 181 -10.80 22.73 5.40
CA PHE A 181 -9.83 22.59 4.32
C PHE A 181 -10.23 23.47 3.13
N GLY A 182 -9.23 24.06 2.47
CA GLY A 182 -9.42 24.73 1.19
C GLY A 182 -9.82 23.77 0.06
N PRO A 183 -10.07 24.29 -1.15
CA PRO A 183 -10.32 23.46 -2.32
C PRO A 183 -9.09 22.61 -2.68
N TRP A 184 -9.33 21.49 -3.35
CA TRP A 184 -8.26 20.69 -3.96
C TRP A 184 -7.64 21.46 -5.13
N VAL A 185 -6.32 21.61 -5.10
CA VAL A 185 -5.54 22.30 -6.14
C VAL A 185 -4.56 21.31 -6.75
N LEU A 186 -4.41 21.35 -8.07
CA LEU A 186 -3.40 20.59 -8.80
C LEU A 186 -1.99 21.08 -8.40
N LEU A 187 -1.11 20.15 -7.99
CA LEU A 187 0.27 20.48 -7.67
C LEU A 187 1.12 20.48 -8.94
N GLY A 188 1.49 21.67 -9.40
CA GLY A 188 2.26 21.88 -10.63
C GLY A 188 1.58 21.28 -11.86
N SER A 189 2.34 20.98 -12.90
CA SER A 189 1.87 20.26 -14.10
C SER A 189 2.28 18.78 -14.03
N SER A 190 1.80 18.03 -13.03
CA SER A 190 2.01 16.58 -12.97
C SER A 190 1.16 15.84 -14.01
N GLY A 191 1.77 14.84 -14.65
CA GLY A 191 1.08 13.84 -15.47
C GLY A 191 1.83 12.52 -15.40
N GLY A 192 1.11 11.40 -15.50
CA GLY A 192 1.72 10.07 -15.45
C GLY A 192 2.20 9.63 -14.06
N VAL A 193 1.52 10.03 -12.98
CA VAL A 193 1.78 9.53 -11.63
C VAL A 193 1.18 8.13 -11.46
N ALA A 194 2.01 7.15 -11.06
CA ALA A 194 1.62 5.74 -10.94
C ALA A 194 1.51 5.24 -9.49
N GLY A 195 2.26 5.84 -8.56
CA GLY A 195 2.22 5.49 -7.14
C GLY A 195 1.50 6.53 -6.28
N ASP A 196 1.18 6.12 -5.05
CA ASP A 196 0.66 7.02 -4.04
C ASP A 196 1.74 8.02 -3.58
N PRO A 197 1.37 9.24 -3.15
CA PRO A 197 2.35 10.23 -2.70
C PRO A 197 3.00 9.86 -1.37
N ALA A 198 4.28 10.21 -1.24
CA ALA A 198 4.98 10.31 0.03
C ALA A 198 5.30 11.78 0.29
N ALA A 199 4.75 12.35 1.36
CA ALA A 199 4.94 13.75 1.75
C ALA A 199 5.79 13.86 3.01
N LEU A 200 6.68 14.85 3.03
CA LEU A 200 7.53 15.21 4.16
C LEU A 200 7.36 16.68 4.48
N VAL A 201 7.18 17.00 5.76
CA VAL A 201 7.43 18.36 6.27
C VAL A 201 8.92 18.44 6.58
N LEU A 202 9.62 19.26 5.82
CA LEU A 202 11.05 19.47 5.96
C LEU A 202 11.35 20.34 7.18
N ARG A 203 12.58 20.26 7.70
CA ARG A 203 13.05 21.07 8.84
C ARG A 203 12.90 22.59 8.66
N ASN A 204 12.93 23.07 7.43
CA ASN A 204 12.71 24.48 7.11
C ASN A 204 11.21 24.85 7.04
N GLY A 205 10.31 23.92 7.36
CA GLY A 205 8.85 24.09 7.35
C GLY A 205 8.20 23.92 5.98
N THR A 206 8.96 23.74 4.90
CA THR A 206 8.42 23.47 3.56
C THR A 206 8.01 22.01 3.40
N ILE A 207 7.18 21.73 2.42
CA ILE A 207 6.72 20.37 2.13
C ILE A 207 7.41 19.86 0.86
N ALA A 208 7.88 18.62 0.90
CA ALA A 208 8.35 17.89 -0.28
C ALA A 208 7.50 16.63 -0.51
N ILE A 209 7.19 16.34 -1.76
CA ILE A 209 6.37 15.20 -2.17
C ILE A 209 7.10 14.39 -3.22
N TYR A 210 7.06 13.07 -3.08
CA TYR A 210 7.71 12.11 -3.96
C TYR A 210 6.71 11.06 -4.44
N VAL A 211 6.79 10.72 -5.73
CA VAL A 211 5.90 9.74 -6.37
C VAL A 211 6.65 8.87 -7.37
N THR A 212 6.24 7.61 -7.50
CA THR A 212 6.61 6.80 -8.67
C THR A 212 5.75 7.18 -9.87
N THR A 213 6.33 7.08 -11.06
CA THR A 213 5.75 7.55 -12.33
C THR A 213 5.47 6.40 -13.28
N GLY A 214 4.53 6.58 -14.21
CA GLY A 214 4.23 5.61 -15.26
C GLY A 214 5.38 5.42 -16.26
N ALA A 215 6.39 6.32 -16.24
CA ALA A 215 7.65 6.14 -16.95
C ALA A 215 8.65 5.23 -16.21
N GLY A 216 8.27 4.67 -15.06
CA GLY A 216 9.07 3.73 -14.28
C GLY A 216 10.12 4.36 -13.37
N GLY A 217 10.23 5.69 -13.33
CA GLY A 217 11.10 6.42 -12.41
C GLY A 217 10.36 7.05 -11.23
N LEU A 218 11.07 7.85 -10.44
CA LEU A 218 10.55 8.67 -9.35
C LEU A 218 10.65 10.17 -9.72
N SER A 219 9.64 10.95 -9.32
CA SER A 219 9.66 12.41 -9.42
C SER A 219 9.35 13.06 -8.09
N GLY A 220 9.91 14.26 -7.89
CA GLY A 220 9.71 15.05 -6.67
C GLY A 220 9.22 16.47 -6.97
N ILE A 221 8.54 17.06 -6.00
CA ILE A 221 8.15 18.48 -5.99
C ILE A 221 8.28 19.03 -4.57
N CYS A 222 8.67 20.29 -4.43
CA CYS A 222 8.75 20.96 -3.13
C CYS A 222 8.07 22.32 -3.15
N GLN A 223 7.66 22.81 -1.98
CA GLN A 223 7.26 24.21 -1.83
C GLN A 223 8.45 25.14 -2.00
N THR A 224 8.23 26.29 -2.62
CA THR A 224 9.26 27.33 -2.79
C THR A 224 9.47 28.15 -1.51
N SER A 225 8.47 28.17 -0.62
CA SER A 225 8.50 28.81 0.70
C SER A 225 7.48 28.16 1.62
N VAL A 226 7.60 28.36 2.93
CA VAL A 226 6.64 27.83 3.92
C VAL A 226 5.25 28.37 3.62
N GLY A 227 4.28 27.49 3.41
CA GLY A 227 2.90 27.86 3.04
C GLY A 227 2.75 28.43 1.62
N GLY A 228 3.83 28.49 0.85
CA GLY A 228 3.83 28.96 -0.53
C GLY A 228 3.39 27.93 -1.55
N SER A 229 3.45 28.33 -2.81
CA SER A 229 3.19 27.44 -3.95
C SER A 229 4.23 26.33 -4.04
N PHE A 230 3.84 25.21 -4.65
CA PHE A 230 4.78 24.20 -5.09
C PHE A 230 5.53 24.68 -6.34
N GLY A 231 6.79 24.29 -6.46
CA GLY A 231 7.61 24.54 -7.66
C GLY A 231 7.20 23.63 -8.83
N THR A 232 8.19 23.20 -9.61
CA THR A 232 7.97 22.27 -10.73
C THR A 232 8.32 20.84 -10.34
N TRP A 233 7.61 19.87 -10.92
CA TRP A 233 7.99 18.47 -10.83
C TRP A 233 9.35 18.26 -11.48
N THR A 234 10.25 17.62 -10.74
CA THR A 234 11.61 17.31 -11.17
C THR A 234 11.78 15.80 -11.18
N ALA A 235 12.20 15.25 -12.32
CA ALA A 235 12.54 13.84 -12.42
C ALA A 235 13.79 13.55 -11.58
N ILE A 236 13.67 12.59 -10.66
CA ILE A 236 14.80 12.04 -9.89
C ILE A 236 15.43 10.86 -10.66
N GLY A 237 14.71 10.34 -11.66
CA GLY A 237 15.11 9.19 -12.46
C GLY A 237 14.73 7.88 -11.76
N GLY A 238 15.38 6.80 -12.17
CA GLY A 238 15.17 5.47 -11.60
C GLY A 238 16.33 4.54 -11.98
N PRO A 239 16.35 3.32 -11.42
CA PRO A 239 17.19 2.25 -11.93
C PRO A 239 16.71 1.82 -13.34
N SER A 240 17.35 0.79 -13.92
CA SER A 240 16.89 0.18 -15.17
C SER A 240 15.55 -0.55 -15.04
N SER A 241 15.16 -0.92 -13.82
CA SER A 241 13.87 -1.55 -13.50
C SER A 241 12.78 -0.50 -13.29
N THR A 242 11.52 -0.88 -13.54
CA THR A 242 10.36 -0.02 -13.30
C THR A 242 10.09 0.05 -11.81
N LEU A 243 10.15 1.25 -11.23
CA LEU A 243 9.74 1.52 -9.85
C LEU A 243 8.21 1.53 -9.72
N TYR A 244 7.68 0.96 -8.64
CA TYR A 244 6.25 0.90 -8.38
C TYR A 244 5.88 1.23 -6.92
N GLY A 245 4.59 1.46 -6.70
CA GLY A 245 4.02 1.70 -5.38
C GLY A 245 4.39 3.08 -4.81
N ARG A 246 4.04 3.30 -3.54
CA ARG A 246 4.42 4.50 -2.78
C ARG A 246 5.90 4.41 -2.45
N PRO A 247 6.70 5.45 -2.76
CA PRO A 247 8.07 5.50 -2.29
C PRO A 247 8.11 5.76 -0.78
N ALA A 248 9.17 5.33 -0.11
CA ALA A 248 9.52 5.84 1.20
C ALA A 248 10.48 7.03 1.04
N ALA A 249 10.32 8.06 1.86
CA ALA A 249 11.20 9.22 1.87
C ALA A 249 11.57 9.58 3.32
N ILE A 250 12.83 9.93 3.57
CA ILE A 250 13.33 10.34 4.87
C ILE A 250 14.19 11.59 4.69
N GLN A 251 14.02 12.58 5.57
CA GLN A 251 14.99 13.65 5.74
C GLN A 251 16.04 13.27 6.79
N THR A 252 17.30 13.18 6.37
CA THR A 252 18.45 12.91 7.24
C THR A 252 18.72 14.10 8.18
N PRO A 253 19.54 13.92 9.25
CA PRO A 253 19.91 15.03 10.12
C PRO A 253 20.64 16.19 9.44
N GLY A 254 21.36 15.92 8.35
CA GLY A 254 21.98 16.95 7.53
C GLY A 254 21.00 17.73 6.65
N GLY A 255 19.70 17.40 6.68
CA GLY A 255 18.66 18.03 5.86
C GLY A 255 18.52 17.44 4.45
N ALA A 256 19.47 16.59 4.03
CA ALA A 256 19.40 15.85 2.77
C ALA A 256 18.26 14.82 2.79
N ILE A 257 17.58 14.66 1.66
CA ILE A 257 16.53 13.67 1.46
C ILE A 257 17.11 12.39 0.88
N VAL A 258 16.64 11.25 1.39
CA VAL A 258 16.83 9.93 0.78
C VAL A 258 15.46 9.34 0.45
N VAL A 259 15.36 8.70 -0.71
CA VAL A 259 14.15 8.05 -1.21
C VAL A 259 14.43 6.58 -1.50
N TYR A 260 13.42 5.74 -1.28
CA TYR A 260 13.46 4.31 -1.53
C TYR A 260 12.18 3.85 -2.23
N ALA A 261 12.29 2.93 -3.18
CA ALA A 261 11.15 2.37 -3.90
C ALA A 261 11.45 0.93 -4.36
N SER A 262 10.41 0.12 -4.52
CA SER A 262 10.53 -1.24 -5.04
C SER A 262 10.52 -1.24 -6.56
N GLY A 263 11.40 -2.03 -7.16
CA GLY A 263 11.43 -2.32 -8.59
C GLY A 263 10.65 -3.59 -8.93
N THR A 264 10.10 -3.67 -10.14
CA THR A 264 9.34 -4.85 -10.64
C THR A 264 10.17 -6.13 -10.75
N ASP A 265 11.48 -6.02 -10.64
CA ASP A 265 12.48 -7.09 -10.59
C ASP A 265 12.70 -7.64 -9.16
N GLY A 266 11.93 -7.17 -8.19
CA GLY A 266 11.94 -7.68 -6.82
C GLY A 266 13.08 -7.12 -5.95
N TYR A 267 13.71 -6.03 -6.36
CA TYR A 267 14.71 -5.31 -5.56
C TYR A 267 14.11 -4.03 -4.98
N VAL A 268 14.65 -3.57 -3.85
CA VAL A 268 14.42 -2.19 -3.38
C VAL A 268 15.60 -1.34 -3.83
N TYR A 269 15.30 -0.18 -4.39
CA TYR A 269 16.30 0.79 -4.83
C TYR A 269 16.24 2.06 -3.99
N GLY A 270 17.37 2.72 -3.85
CA GLY A 270 17.48 4.00 -3.14
C GLY A 270 18.38 5.01 -3.83
N ALA A 271 18.02 6.29 -3.66
CA ALA A 271 18.82 7.43 -4.08
C ALA A 271 18.77 8.51 -2.99
N GLY A 272 19.88 9.23 -2.82
CA GLY A 272 20.01 10.28 -1.80
C GLY A 272 20.57 11.57 -2.35
N GLN A 273 20.18 12.69 -1.77
CA GLN A 273 20.81 13.97 -2.05
C GLN A 273 22.22 14.02 -1.43
N SER A 274 23.17 14.65 -2.13
CA SER A 274 24.54 14.85 -1.61
C SER A 274 24.60 15.88 -0.48
N ALA A 275 23.63 16.81 -0.42
CA ALA A 275 23.44 17.80 0.63
C ALA A 275 21.96 18.23 0.67
N ALA A 276 21.56 18.96 1.70
CA ALA A 276 20.21 19.53 1.79
C ALA A 276 19.89 20.37 0.54
N GLY A 277 18.83 20.02 -0.19
CA GLY A 277 18.43 20.71 -1.42
C GLY A 277 19.30 20.43 -2.65
N GLY A 278 20.30 19.56 -2.54
CA GLY A 278 21.15 19.15 -3.65
C GLY A 278 20.46 18.18 -4.62
N ALA A 279 21.13 17.88 -5.73
CA ALA A 279 20.69 16.84 -6.66
C ALA A 279 20.73 15.45 -6.01
N PHE A 280 19.83 14.56 -6.42
CA PHE A 280 19.89 13.15 -6.07
C PHE A 280 21.04 12.48 -6.82
N GLY A 281 21.78 11.62 -6.11
CA GLY A 281 22.82 10.78 -6.70
C GLY A 281 22.25 9.58 -7.46
N ASN A 282 23.15 8.69 -7.86
CA ASN A 282 22.80 7.46 -8.58
C ASN A 282 21.93 6.53 -7.74
N TRP A 283 21.06 5.79 -8.42
CA TRP A 283 20.27 4.73 -7.81
C TRP A 283 21.14 3.51 -7.50
N SER A 284 20.91 2.91 -6.34
CA SER A 284 21.59 1.70 -5.89
C SER A 284 20.60 0.70 -5.33
N VAL A 285 20.93 -0.59 -5.40
CA VAL A 285 20.14 -1.65 -4.76
C VAL A 285 20.34 -1.57 -3.25
N MET A 286 19.25 -1.54 -2.50
CA MET A 286 19.25 -1.60 -1.06
C MET A 286 19.34 -3.06 -0.63
N GLY A 287 20.54 -3.42 -0.18
CA GLY A 287 20.86 -4.71 0.37
C GLY A 287 21.45 -5.71 -0.63
N ALA A 288 22.60 -6.28 -0.27
CA ALA A 288 23.32 -7.22 -1.12
C ALA A 288 22.48 -8.48 -1.40
N ALA A 289 22.47 -8.93 -2.66
CA ALA A 289 21.70 -10.11 -3.14
C ALA A 289 20.17 -10.05 -2.91
N GLY A 290 19.61 -8.86 -2.67
CA GLY A 290 18.24 -8.61 -2.20
C GLY A 290 17.11 -8.74 -3.24
N GLY A 291 17.07 -9.83 -4.01
CA GLY A 291 15.92 -10.15 -4.86
C GLY A 291 14.76 -10.73 -4.04
N GLY A 292 13.54 -10.67 -4.59
CA GLY A 292 12.36 -11.30 -3.99
C GLY A 292 11.59 -10.42 -3.01
N ILE A 293 11.65 -9.10 -3.13
CA ILE A 293 10.72 -8.16 -2.47
C ILE A 293 9.43 -8.05 -3.28
N ALA A 294 8.28 -8.14 -2.60
CA ALA A 294 6.95 -8.17 -3.20
C ALA A 294 6.06 -6.98 -2.80
N SER A 295 6.50 -6.13 -1.88
CA SER A 295 5.77 -4.92 -1.47
C SER A 295 6.62 -3.66 -1.62
N GLU A 296 5.93 -2.54 -1.47
CA GLU A 296 6.51 -1.22 -1.21
C GLU A 296 7.36 -1.28 0.07
N PRO A 297 8.46 -0.50 0.15
CA PRO A 297 9.28 -0.48 1.35
C PRO A 297 8.68 0.46 2.40
N THR A 298 8.67 0.02 3.65
CA THR A 298 8.45 0.90 4.81
C THR A 298 9.81 1.27 5.37
N ALA A 299 10.09 2.57 5.52
CA ALA A 299 11.36 3.05 6.06
C ALA A 299 11.19 3.65 7.45
N THR A 300 12.12 3.32 8.35
CA THR A 300 12.23 3.97 9.66
C THR A 300 13.60 4.59 9.83
N TYR A 301 13.67 5.62 10.68
CA TYR A 301 14.90 6.29 11.04
C TYR A 301 15.08 6.26 12.55
N GLN A 302 16.23 5.74 13.01
CA GLN A 302 16.53 5.58 14.42
C GLN A 302 18.03 5.67 14.67
N ASN A 303 18.43 6.51 15.63
CA ASN A 303 19.83 6.63 16.08
C ASN A 303 20.85 6.85 14.94
N GLY A 304 20.50 7.63 13.91
CA GLY A 304 21.41 7.84 12.77
C GLY A 304 21.21 6.88 11.60
N LEU A 305 20.47 5.79 11.82
CA LEU A 305 20.40 4.66 10.91
C LEU A 305 19.01 4.53 10.30
N ILE A 306 19.00 4.22 9.01
CA ILE A 306 17.78 3.88 8.29
C ILE A 306 17.59 2.37 8.29
N SER A 307 16.35 1.94 8.53
CA SER A 307 15.92 0.55 8.33
C SER A 307 14.80 0.50 7.33
N LEU A 308 14.84 -0.46 6.42
CA LEU A 308 13.78 -0.75 5.45
C LEU A 308 13.13 -2.08 5.80
N PHE A 309 11.82 -2.16 5.62
CA PHE A 309 10.99 -3.32 5.86
C PHE A 309 10.12 -3.59 4.65
N ALA A 310 9.98 -4.85 4.24
CA ALA A 310 9.12 -5.21 3.13
C ALA A 310 8.64 -6.67 3.23
N LEU A 311 7.54 -6.97 2.55
CA LEU A 311 7.09 -8.33 2.28
C LEU A 311 7.95 -8.94 1.18
N THR A 312 8.31 -10.21 1.34
CA THR A 312 9.04 -10.99 0.33
C THR A 312 8.09 -11.84 -0.51
N THR A 313 8.53 -12.29 -1.69
CA THR A 313 7.85 -13.28 -2.53
C THR A 313 7.70 -14.63 -1.83
N SER A 314 8.48 -14.88 -0.78
CA SER A 314 8.38 -16.05 0.09
C SER A 314 7.38 -15.85 1.24
N ASN A 315 6.57 -14.79 1.20
CA ASN A 315 5.54 -14.46 2.19
C ASN A 315 6.10 -14.21 3.61
N THR A 316 7.36 -13.81 3.74
CA THR A 316 7.96 -13.37 5.00
C THR A 316 8.10 -11.86 5.03
N ILE A 317 8.18 -11.27 6.22
CA ILE A 317 8.64 -9.88 6.34
C ILE A 317 10.15 -9.91 6.48
N ALA A 318 10.84 -9.10 5.67
CA ALA A 318 12.28 -8.92 5.74
C ALA A 318 12.62 -7.49 6.16
N ARG A 319 13.82 -7.33 6.73
CA ARG A 319 14.40 -6.05 7.12
C ARG A 319 15.83 -5.94 6.58
N VAL A 320 16.24 -4.71 6.25
CA VAL A 320 17.65 -4.36 6.08
C VAL A 320 17.92 -3.04 6.77
N SER A 321 19.07 -2.89 7.43
CA SER A 321 19.44 -1.67 8.15
C SER A 321 20.86 -1.24 7.81
N GLN A 322 21.08 0.07 7.75
CA GLN A 322 22.43 0.60 7.66
C GLN A 322 23.28 0.17 8.85
N GLN A 323 24.56 -0.15 8.59
CA GLN A 323 25.52 -0.50 9.64
C GLN A 323 26.21 0.73 10.27
N SER A 324 26.15 1.87 9.59
CA SER A 324 26.67 3.15 10.05
C SER A 324 25.88 4.29 9.40
N VAL A 325 25.97 5.51 9.95
CA VAL A 325 25.27 6.68 9.41
C VAL A 325 25.74 6.94 7.97
N GLY A 326 24.82 6.88 7.02
CA GLY A 326 25.14 7.02 5.59
C GLY A 326 25.87 5.81 4.98
N GLY A 327 26.06 4.73 5.74
CA GLY A 327 26.70 3.50 5.29
C GLY A 327 25.81 2.65 4.38
N ALA A 328 26.41 1.59 3.85
CA ALA A 328 25.74 0.61 3.00
C ALA A 328 24.66 -0.19 3.75
N PHE A 329 23.71 -0.70 2.98
CA PHE A 329 22.75 -1.70 3.44
C PHE A 329 23.33 -3.10 3.19
N PRO A 330 23.48 -3.95 4.22
CA PRO A 330 23.97 -5.33 4.10
C PRO A 330 22.87 -6.23 3.50
N THR A 331 22.94 -7.55 3.68
CA THR A 331 21.89 -8.46 3.19
C THR A 331 20.56 -8.25 3.91
N TRP A 332 19.45 -8.52 3.21
CA TRP A 332 18.14 -8.59 3.85
C TRP A 332 18.06 -9.75 4.83
N GLU A 333 17.51 -9.49 6.01
CA GLU A 333 17.29 -10.44 7.08
C GLU A 333 15.79 -10.76 7.18
N SER A 334 15.43 -12.04 7.23
CA SER A 334 14.04 -12.45 7.47
C SER A 334 13.67 -12.20 8.93
N LEU A 335 12.55 -11.50 9.15
CA LEU A 335 11.90 -11.37 10.46
C LEU A 335 10.89 -12.50 10.71
N GLY A 336 10.74 -13.44 9.76
CA GLY A 336 9.81 -14.57 9.83
C GLY A 336 8.47 -14.31 9.15
N THR A 337 7.54 -15.23 9.36
CA THR A 337 6.21 -15.23 8.75
C THR A 337 5.16 -14.75 9.77
N PRO A 338 4.49 -13.62 9.52
CA PRO A 338 3.34 -13.20 10.30
C PRO A 338 2.17 -14.18 10.15
N GLY A 339 1.98 -15.07 11.13
CA GLY A 339 0.86 -16.01 11.15
C GLY A 339 0.93 -17.14 10.10
N PRO A 340 -0.15 -17.93 9.97
CA PRO A 340 -0.23 -19.00 8.99
C PRO A 340 -0.51 -18.46 7.57
N GLY A 341 0.12 -19.08 6.55
CA GLY A 341 -0.19 -18.84 5.14
C GLY A 341 0.58 -17.69 4.47
N ALA A 342 0.09 -17.26 3.31
CA ALA A 342 0.70 -16.21 2.48
C ALA A 342 0.32 -14.79 2.93
N ASN A 343 1.27 -14.07 3.49
CA ASN A 343 1.11 -12.68 3.94
C ASN A 343 0.81 -11.71 2.79
N GLN A 344 0.13 -10.61 3.11
CA GLN A 344 -0.36 -9.67 2.11
C GLN A 344 0.08 -8.23 2.38
N GLY A 345 0.58 -7.57 1.33
CA GLY A 345 0.92 -6.16 1.29
C GLY A 345 2.11 -5.75 2.19
N ALA A 346 2.37 -4.44 2.24
CA ALA A 346 3.53 -3.91 2.96
C ALA A 346 3.35 -3.98 4.49
N PRO A 347 4.43 -4.22 5.27
CA PRO A 347 4.37 -4.10 6.72
C PRO A 347 4.29 -2.63 7.15
N SER A 348 3.73 -2.37 8.33
CA SER A 348 3.89 -1.09 9.04
C SER A 348 4.99 -1.23 10.09
N ALA A 349 5.85 -0.23 10.23
CA ALA A 349 6.91 -0.21 11.23
C ALA A 349 6.93 1.13 11.96
N THR A 350 7.05 1.07 13.29
CA THR A 350 7.07 2.26 14.16
C THR A 350 8.27 2.19 15.09
N VAL A 351 9.05 3.26 15.14
CA VAL A 351 10.11 3.43 16.15
C VAL A 351 9.45 3.95 17.43
N LEU A 352 9.63 3.20 18.51
CA LEU A 352 9.13 3.54 19.83
C LEU A 352 10.05 4.55 20.53
N GLN A 353 9.48 5.30 21.46
CA GLN A 353 10.20 6.17 22.41
C GLN A 353 11.31 5.43 23.18
N SER A 354 11.17 4.12 23.40
CA SER A 354 12.18 3.27 24.04
C SER A 354 13.43 3.04 23.17
N GLY A 355 13.40 3.40 21.89
CA GLY A 355 14.46 3.07 20.95
C GLY A 355 14.36 1.65 20.37
N GLN A 356 13.25 0.94 20.56
CA GLN A 356 12.94 -0.28 19.81
C GLN A 356 12.06 0.04 18.59
N ALA A 357 12.02 -0.85 17.61
CA ALA A 357 11.05 -0.79 16.53
C ALA A 357 10.01 -1.89 16.71
N VAL A 358 8.76 -1.61 16.38
CA VAL A 358 7.70 -2.62 16.26
C VAL A 358 7.27 -2.71 14.81
N VAL A 359 6.92 -3.93 14.38
CA VAL A 359 6.50 -4.21 13.01
C VAL A 359 5.17 -4.95 13.05
N TYR A 360 4.21 -4.49 12.24
CA TYR A 360 2.90 -5.09 12.09
C TYR A 360 2.65 -5.48 10.64
N ALA A 361 2.06 -6.65 10.44
CA ALA A 361 1.81 -7.19 9.10
C ALA A 361 0.46 -7.91 9.05
N HIS A 362 -0.09 -7.98 7.85
CA HIS A 362 -1.37 -8.64 7.58
C HIS A 362 -1.14 -10.10 7.18
N GLY A 363 -1.60 -11.01 8.04
CA GLY A 363 -1.58 -12.45 7.85
C GLY A 363 -2.61 -12.92 6.83
N ALA A 364 -2.39 -14.12 6.28
CA ALA A 364 -3.30 -14.70 5.28
C ALA A 364 -4.68 -15.08 5.85
N ASP A 365 -4.76 -15.23 7.17
CA ASP A 365 -5.97 -15.55 7.93
C ASP A 365 -6.77 -14.31 8.33
N SER A 366 -6.56 -13.19 7.62
CA SER A 366 -7.22 -11.92 7.85
C SER A 366 -7.00 -11.36 9.26
N ARG A 367 -5.81 -11.62 9.85
CA ARG A 367 -5.40 -11.05 11.15
C ARG A 367 -4.19 -10.15 11.00
N ILE A 368 -4.03 -9.22 11.94
CA ILE A 368 -2.79 -8.46 12.07
C ILE A 368 -1.90 -9.14 13.11
N TYR A 369 -0.64 -9.35 12.74
CA TYR A 369 0.41 -9.87 13.61
C TYR A 369 1.42 -8.76 13.90
N GLY A 370 1.92 -8.73 15.13
CA GLY A 370 2.96 -7.81 15.58
C GLY A 370 4.21 -8.55 16.04
N THR A 371 5.36 -7.93 15.82
CA THR A 371 6.64 -8.33 16.43
C THR A 371 7.41 -7.11 16.92
N THR A 372 8.17 -7.27 18.00
CA THR A 372 9.06 -6.24 18.52
C THR A 372 10.49 -6.57 18.14
N LEU A 373 11.22 -5.58 17.64
CA LEU A 373 12.65 -5.70 17.35
C LEU A 373 13.46 -5.30 18.57
N THR A 374 14.21 -6.25 19.12
CA THR A 374 15.19 -6.02 20.18
C THR A 374 16.58 -6.26 19.62
N SER A 375 17.44 -5.24 19.64
CA SER A 375 18.77 -5.28 19.01
C SER A 375 18.72 -5.77 17.54
N GLY A 376 17.65 -5.42 16.83
CA GLY A 376 17.41 -5.81 15.44
C GLY A 376 16.75 -7.18 15.24
N GLN A 377 16.62 -8.00 16.28
CA GLN A 377 16.03 -9.34 16.15
C GLN A 377 14.55 -9.33 16.52
N ALA A 378 13.73 -10.04 15.74
CA ALA A 378 12.31 -10.18 16.00
C ALA A 378 12.05 -11.10 17.21
N SER A 379 11.16 -10.69 18.11
CA SER A 379 10.75 -11.46 19.28
C SER A 379 9.77 -12.60 18.97
N GLY A 380 9.48 -12.87 17.69
CA GLY A 380 8.39 -13.71 17.22
C GLY A 380 7.13 -12.90 16.88
N TRP A 381 6.26 -13.49 16.05
CA TRP A 381 5.01 -12.87 15.59
C TRP A 381 3.83 -13.33 16.43
N THR A 382 3.05 -12.37 16.93
CA THR A 382 1.86 -12.62 17.74
C THR A 382 0.68 -11.88 17.14
N ALA A 383 -0.47 -12.56 16.99
CA ALA A 383 -1.70 -11.91 16.56
C ALA A 383 -2.10 -10.82 17.58
N ILE A 384 -2.45 -9.63 17.10
CA ILE A 384 -2.88 -8.54 17.97
C ILE A 384 -4.39 -8.38 18.00
N GLY A 385 -4.87 -7.98 19.17
CA GLY A 385 -6.28 -7.75 19.48
C GLY A 385 -7.11 -9.03 19.52
N THR A 386 -8.19 -9.01 20.30
CA THR A 386 -9.14 -10.12 20.42
C THR A 386 -10.37 -9.87 19.56
N ASN A 387 -11.02 -10.94 19.08
CA ASN A 387 -12.27 -10.91 18.30
C ASN A 387 -12.26 -10.04 17.04
N GLY A 388 -11.08 -9.75 16.48
CA GLY A 388 -10.95 -8.97 15.24
C GLY A 388 -11.42 -9.79 14.05
N GLY A 389 -12.63 -9.47 13.57
CA GLY A 389 -13.12 -9.93 12.27
C GLY A 389 -12.12 -9.63 11.17
N GLY A 390 -12.16 -10.46 10.13
CA GLY A 390 -11.16 -10.47 9.08
C GLY A 390 -10.80 -9.07 8.60
N VAL A 391 -9.52 -8.74 8.76
CA VAL A 391 -8.88 -7.55 8.23
C VAL A 391 -8.55 -7.82 6.77
N ALA A 392 -8.72 -6.82 5.91
CA ALA A 392 -8.55 -6.92 4.47
C ALA A 392 -7.31 -6.15 3.96
N ALA A 393 -6.67 -5.35 4.80
CA ALA A 393 -5.60 -4.44 4.39
C ALA A 393 -4.37 -4.51 5.29
N SER A 394 -3.21 -4.14 4.72
CA SER A 394 -1.97 -3.87 5.46
C SER A 394 -2.20 -2.81 6.53
N PRO A 395 -1.65 -2.97 7.75
CA PRO A 395 -1.96 -2.08 8.87
C PRO A 395 -1.29 -0.71 8.74
N ALA A 396 -1.77 0.26 9.52
CA ALA A 396 -1.08 1.50 9.86
C ALA A 396 -0.86 1.54 11.38
N SER A 397 0.39 1.66 11.83
CA SER A 397 0.75 1.67 13.25
C SER A 397 1.42 2.98 13.67
N LEU A 398 1.15 3.41 14.90
CA LEU A 398 1.78 4.59 15.52
C LEU A 398 1.89 4.40 17.03
N GLN A 399 2.73 5.23 17.67
CA GLN A 399 2.82 5.31 19.13
C GLN A 399 2.24 6.65 19.61
N THR A 400 1.37 6.60 20.62
CA THR A 400 0.80 7.78 21.27
C THR A 400 1.85 8.49 22.14
N PRO A 401 1.62 9.75 22.56
CA PRO A 401 2.51 10.43 23.51
C PRO A 401 2.64 9.71 24.85
N SER A 402 1.59 8.98 25.27
CA SER A 402 1.60 8.13 26.46
C SER A 402 2.37 6.81 26.29
N GLY A 403 2.98 6.57 25.13
CA GLY A 403 3.79 5.39 24.86
C GLY A 403 3.00 4.15 24.41
N LEU A 404 1.67 4.25 24.28
CA LEU A 404 0.84 3.14 23.81
C LEU A 404 0.93 3.01 22.29
N ILE A 405 0.96 1.78 21.81
CA ILE A 405 0.88 1.51 20.37
C ILE A 405 -0.59 1.34 19.99
N THR A 406 -0.98 1.93 18.87
CA THR A 406 -2.27 1.69 18.22
C THR A 406 -2.03 1.25 16.79
N VAL A 407 -2.93 0.39 16.30
CA VAL A 407 -2.89 -0.17 14.96
C VAL A 407 -4.27 -0.05 14.34
N TYR A 408 -4.31 0.47 13.13
CA TYR A 408 -5.52 0.63 12.32
C TYR A 408 -5.43 -0.22 11.06
N SER A 409 -6.57 -0.71 10.60
CA SER A 409 -6.69 -1.34 9.29
C SER A 409 -8.13 -1.21 8.76
N ILE A 410 -8.46 -1.94 7.69
CA ILE A 410 -9.81 -2.07 7.14
C ILE A 410 -10.26 -3.50 7.29
N SER A 411 -11.49 -3.73 7.74
CA SER A 411 -12.12 -5.05 7.78
C SER A 411 -12.56 -5.53 6.40
N ASP A 412 -12.87 -6.82 6.25
CA ASP A 412 -13.44 -7.42 5.03
C ASP A 412 -14.75 -6.75 4.59
N ALA A 413 -15.47 -6.14 5.54
CA ALA A 413 -16.67 -5.35 5.28
C ALA A 413 -16.37 -3.94 4.73
N GLY A 414 -15.11 -3.53 4.66
CA GLY A 414 -14.69 -2.20 4.21
C GLY A 414 -14.76 -1.12 5.30
N THR A 415 -14.90 -1.50 6.57
CA THR A 415 -14.94 -0.56 7.70
C THR A 415 -13.55 -0.35 8.27
N ILE A 416 -13.21 0.88 8.62
CA ILE A 416 -11.96 1.15 9.33
C ILE A 416 -12.08 0.64 10.76
N VAL A 417 -11.10 -0.16 11.17
CA VAL A 417 -11.02 -0.75 12.50
C VAL A 417 -9.70 -0.38 13.17
N GLY A 418 -9.70 -0.30 14.50
CA GLY A 418 -8.52 -0.03 15.30
C GLY A 418 -8.42 -0.89 16.55
N SER A 419 -7.20 -1.11 17.01
CA SER A 419 -6.90 -1.70 18.31
C SER A 419 -5.70 -0.99 18.93
N SER A 420 -5.74 -0.78 20.24
CA SER A 420 -4.68 -0.11 21.01
C SER A 420 -4.20 -1.01 22.14
N GLN A 421 -2.95 -0.84 22.55
CA GLN A 421 -2.45 -1.44 23.79
C GLN A 421 -3.24 -0.95 25.00
N THR A 422 -3.49 -1.84 25.96
CA THR A 422 -4.16 -1.50 27.23
C THR A 422 -3.21 -0.94 28.28
N SER A 423 -1.91 -1.19 28.13
CA SER A 423 -0.81 -0.61 28.90
C SER A 423 0.47 -0.59 28.05
N VAL A 424 1.44 0.25 28.40
CA VAL A 424 2.72 0.32 27.66
C VAL A 424 3.43 -1.04 27.72
N GLY A 425 3.72 -1.61 26.56
CA GLY A 425 4.31 -2.96 26.45
C GLY A 425 3.34 -4.11 26.71
N GLY A 426 2.08 -3.81 27.02
CA GLY A 426 1.02 -4.80 27.25
C GLY A 426 0.37 -5.32 25.96
N GLY A 427 -0.65 -6.14 26.15
CA GLY A 427 -1.47 -6.67 25.07
C GLY A 427 -2.38 -5.62 24.44
N PHE A 428 -2.93 -5.97 23.27
CA PHE A 428 -3.89 -5.15 22.54
C PHE A 428 -5.33 -5.44 22.99
N GLY A 429 -6.16 -4.41 23.02
CA GLY A 429 -7.60 -4.52 23.24
C GLY A 429 -8.34 -5.16 22.05
N THR A 430 -9.66 -5.28 22.17
CA THR A 430 -10.52 -5.72 21.06
C THR A 430 -10.44 -4.78 19.86
N TRP A 431 -10.53 -5.32 18.65
CA TRP A 431 -10.71 -4.49 17.46
C TRP A 431 -12.08 -3.82 17.48
N ILE A 432 -12.11 -2.50 17.28
CA ILE A 432 -13.33 -1.70 17.24
C ILE A 432 -13.47 -1.00 15.89
N SER A 433 -14.71 -0.86 15.40
CA SER A 433 -15.00 -0.02 14.24
C SER A 433 -14.92 1.46 14.61
N ILE A 434 -14.47 2.28 13.66
CA ILE A 434 -14.21 3.71 13.85
C ILE A 434 -15.13 4.58 12.99
#